data_AF-A0A7W9DST4-F1
#
_entry.id   AF-A0A7W9DST4-F1
#
_cell.length_a   1.000
_cell.length_b   1.000
_cell.length_c   1.000
_cell.angle_alpha   90.00
_cell.angle_beta   90.00
_cell.angle_gamma   90.00
#
_symmetry.space_group_name_H-M   'P 1'
#
loop_
_entity.id
_entity.type
_entity.pdbx_description
1 polymer ?
#
loop_
_entity_poly.entity_id
_entity_poly.type
_entity_poly.pdbx_seq_one_letter_code
_entity_poly.pdbx_strand_id
1 'polypeptide(L)'
;MPALATRHTGPGPERPREPSSLAGARELVSERLSGEFATVRTETVERCVEDVWACAAHLGLEVSAPAVERIAREHLRALAASAPLAGREGDILRTVR
;
A
#
# COMPACT_ATOMS: atom_id res chain seq x y z
N MET A 1 37.65 -27.06 39.29
CA MET A 1 36.42 -27.25 38.49
C MET A 1 35.69 -25.91 38.37
N PRO A 2 35.78 -25.16 37.26
CA PRO A 2 34.92 -24.01 37.02
C PRO A 2 33.73 -24.39 36.12
N ALA A 3 32.54 -23.92 36.48
CA ALA A 3 31.32 -24.11 35.71
C ALA A 3 31.29 -23.17 34.49
N LEU A 4 30.94 -23.72 33.33
CA LEU A 4 30.73 -22.98 32.09
C LEU A 4 29.41 -22.19 32.19
N ALA A 5 29.50 -20.86 32.19
CA ALA A 5 28.34 -19.99 32.00
C ALA A 5 27.91 -20.05 30.52
N THR A 6 26.88 -20.84 30.24
CA THR A 6 26.13 -20.75 28.98
C THR A 6 25.42 -19.41 28.95
N ARG A 7 26.02 -18.43 28.27
CA ARG A 7 25.35 -17.18 27.91
C ARG A 7 24.19 -17.50 26.95
N HIS A 8 23.00 -17.33 27.48
CA HIS A 8 21.73 -17.47 26.79
C HIS A 8 21.56 -16.25 25.88
N THR A 9 21.82 -16.41 24.59
CA THR A 9 21.45 -15.41 23.58
C THR A 9 19.94 -15.51 23.39
N GLY A 10 19.18 -14.70 24.13
CA GLY A 10 17.78 -14.45 23.82
C GLY A 10 17.65 -13.75 22.46
N PRO A 11 16.51 -13.91 21.76
CA PRO A 11 16.24 -13.11 20.57
C PRO A 11 16.22 -11.64 20.99
N GLY A 12 17.13 -10.85 20.42
CA GLY A 12 17.20 -9.41 20.69
C GLY A 12 15.90 -8.71 20.30
N PRO A 13 15.66 -7.48 20.83
CA PRO A 13 14.46 -6.73 20.53
C PRO A 13 14.33 -6.58 19.01
N GLU A 14 13.15 -6.92 18.48
CA GLU A 14 12.83 -6.74 17.07
C GLU A 14 13.10 -5.28 16.70
N ARG A 15 14.21 -5.05 15.98
CA ARG A 15 14.46 -3.75 15.37
C ARG A 15 13.26 -3.42 14.48
N PRO A 16 12.80 -2.17 14.45
CA PRO A 16 11.92 -1.72 13.37
C PRO A 16 12.53 -2.19 12.06
N ARG A 17 11.76 -2.93 11.25
CA ARG A 17 12.21 -3.42 9.95
C ARG A 17 12.54 -2.19 9.10
N GLU A 18 13.78 -1.73 9.16
CA GLU A 18 14.26 -0.80 8.15
C GLU A 18 14.06 -1.51 6.80
N PRO A 19 13.40 -0.86 5.84
CA PRO A 19 13.07 -1.46 4.55
C PRO A 19 14.35 -1.54 3.72
N SER A 20 15.30 -2.37 4.14
CA SER A 20 16.55 -2.61 3.44
C SER A 20 16.33 -3.45 2.17
N SER A 21 15.08 -3.84 1.89
CA SER A 21 14.63 -4.51 0.67
C SER A 21 13.52 -3.69 0.01
N LEU A 22 13.61 -3.57 -1.32
CA LEU A 22 12.61 -3.01 -2.21
C LEU A 22 11.19 -3.54 -1.93
N ALA A 23 11.09 -4.82 -1.56
CA ALA A 23 9.81 -5.45 -1.18
C ALA A 23 9.22 -4.86 0.11
N GLY A 24 10.05 -4.58 1.12
CA GLY A 24 9.61 -3.92 2.35
C GLY A 24 9.25 -2.46 2.13
N ALA A 25 9.94 -1.78 1.22
CA ALA A 25 9.57 -0.42 0.81
C ALA A 25 8.19 -0.40 0.11
N ARG A 26 7.91 -1.41 -0.73
CA ARG A 26 6.61 -1.58 -1.38
C ARG A 26 5.49 -1.82 -0.37
N GLU A 27 5.70 -2.71 0.60
CA GLU A 27 4.72 -3.02 1.65
C GLU A 27 4.36 -1.78 2.48
N LEU A 28 5.36 -0.99 2.91
CA LEU A 28 5.13 0.26 3.63
C LEU A 28 4.37 1.31 2.82
N VAL A 29 4.62 1.40 1.50
CA VAL A 29 3.88 2.30 0.62
C VAL A 29 2.43 1.83 0.49
N SER A 30 2.19 0.53 0.30
CA SER A 30 0.84 -0.04 0.25
C SER A 30 0.07 0.22 1.55
N GLU A 31 0.65 -0.06 2.73
CA GLU A 31 0.01 0.19 4.02
C GLU A 31 -0.41 1.65 4.19
N ARG A 32 0.49 2.59 3.84
CA ARG A 32 0.20 4.03 3.97
C ARG A 32 -0.94 4.46 3.04
N LEU A 33 -0.91 4.00 1.79
CA LEU A 33 -1.95 4.33 0.82
C LEU A 33 -3.28 3.66 1.17
N SER A 34 -3.29 2.45 1.72
CA SER A 34 -4.50 1.80 2.20
C SER A 34 -5.16 2.58 3.33
N GLY A 35 -4.36 3.19 4.23
CA GLY A 35 -4.87 4.11 5.24
C GLY A 35 -5.44 5.41 4.66
N GLU A 36 -4.77 5.98 3.64
CA GLU A 36 -5.20 7.23 2.98
C GLU A 36 -6.47 7.02 2.13
N PHE A 37 -6.60 5.87 1.47
CA PHE A 37 -7.70 5.52 0.57
C PHE A 37 -8.60 4.43 1.16
N ALA A 38 -9.06 4.61 2.39
CA ALA A 38 -9.88 3.60 3.09
C ALA A 38 -11.21 3.22 2.38
N THR A 39 -11.67 4.00 1.41
CA THR A 39 -12.84 3.70 0.57
C THR A 39 -12.52 2.81 -0.63
N VAL A 40 -11.24 2.65 -0.97
CA VAL A 40 -10.73 1.75 -2.01
C VAL A 40 -10.32 0.43 -1.34
N ARG A 41 -10.66 -0.70 -1.96
CA ARG A 41 -10.25 -2.01 -1.47
C ARG A 41 -8.73 -2.13 -1.38
N THR A 42 -8.23 -2.70 -0.29
CA THR A 42 -6.78 -2.86 -0.05
C THR A 42 -6.08 -3.61 -1.19
N GLU A 43 -6.71 -4.64 -1.75
CA GLU A 43 -6.10 -5.40 -2.86
C GLU A 43 -5.95 -4.54 -4.13
N THR A 44 -6.85 -3.56 -4.33
CA THR A 44 -6.74 -2.60 -5.43
C THR A 44 -5.59 -1.63 -5.21
N VAL A 45 -5.36 -1.21 -3.96
CA VAL A 45 -4.22 -0.35 -3.59
C VAL A 45 -2.91 -1.10 -3.81
N GLU A 46 -2.79 -2.33 -3.29
CA GLU A 46 -1.59 -3.15 -3.45
C GLU A 46 -1.23 -3.39 -4.91
N ARG A 47 -2.22 -3.75 -5.73
CA ARG A 47 -2.01 -3.95 -7.18
C ARG A 47 -1.62 -2.66 -7.88
N CYS A 48 -2.22 -1.52 -7.52
CA CYS A 48 -1.82 -0.23 -8.06
C CYS A 48 -0.34 0.10 -7.74
N VAL A 49 0.09 -0.18 -6.51
CA VAL A 49 1.49 0.03 -6.11
C VAL A 49 2.43 -0.92 -6.87
N GLU A 50 2.05 -2.19 -7.02
CA GLU A 50 2.79 -3.17 -7.81
C GLU A 50 2.93 -2.74 -9.27
N ASP A 51 1.83 -2.34 -9.91
CA ASP A 51 1.80 -1.91 -11.31
C ASP A 51 2.73 -0.71 -11.54
N VAL A 52 2.68 0.30 -10.65
CA VAL A 52 3.57 1.47 -10.73
C VAL A 52 5.03 1.06 -10.56
N TRP A 53 5.33 0.13 -9.64
CA TRP A 53 6.67 -0.39 -9.42
C TRP A 53 7.21 -1.13 -10.65
N ALA A 54 6.36 -1.99 -11.25
CA ALA A 54 6.69 -2.75 -12.45
C ALA A 54 6.87 -1.82 -13.67
N CYS A 55 6.02 -0.80 -13.83
CA CYS A 55 6.16 0.20 -14.88
C CYS A 55 7.47 1.00 -14.74
N ALA A 56 7.80 1.47 -13.54
CA ALA A 56 9.05 2.21 -13.32
C ALA A 56 10.29 1.35 -13.63
N ALA A 57 10.29 0.08 -13.17
CA ALA A 57 11.36 -0.87 -13.47
C ALA A 57 11.47 -1.17 -14.98
N HIS A 58 10.33 -1.37 -15.67
CA HIS A 58 10.31 -1.62 -17.11
C HIS A 58 10.85 -0.45 -17.94
N LEU A 59 10.61 0.78 -17.48
CA LEU A 59 11.13 2.00 -18.10
C LEU A 59 12.60 2.28 -17.77
N GLY A 60 13.24 1.47 -16.92
CA GLY A 60 14.61 1.67 -16.45
C GLY A 60 14.77 2.88 -15.53
N LEU A 61 13.68 3.34 -14.91
CA LEU A 61 13.72 4.43 -13.93
C LEU A 61 14.22 3.87 -12.59
N GLU A 62 14.95 4.70 -11.84
CA GLU A 62 15.31 4.38 -10.46
C GLU A 62 14.02 4.29 -9.64
N VAL A 63 13.75 3.10 -9.10
CA VAL A 63 12.49 2.84 -8.41
C VAL A 63 12.63 3.22 -6.95
N SER A 64 12.35 4.49 -6.67
CA SER A 64 12.27 5.01 -5.31
C SER A 64 10.85 4.97 -4.75
N ALA A 65 10.72 4.57 -3.49
CA ALA A 65 9.45 4.53 -2.78
C ALA A 65 8.67 5.87 -2.81
N PRO A 66 9.30 7.05 -2.64
CA PRO A 66 8.58 8.33 -2.71
C PRO A 66 7.98 8.63 -4.10
N ALA A 67 8.69 8.24 -5.18
CA ALA A 67 8.19 8.42 -6.53
C ALA A 67 7.00 7.49 -6.81
N VAL A 68 7.13 6.22 -6.46
CA VAL A 68 6.05 5.22 -6.58
C VAL A 68 4.82 5.67 -5.80
N GLU A 69 4.99 6.09 -4.55
CA GLU A 69 3.90 6.53 -3.69
C GLU A 69 3.14 7.72 -4.30
N ARG A 70 3.86 8.71 -4.85
CA ARG A 70 3.24 9.88 -5.48
C ARG A 70 2.42 9.51 -6.72
N ILE A 71 2.97 8.62 -7.57
CA ILE A 71 2.29 8.17 -8.78
C ILE A 71 1.07 7.31 -8.43
N ALA A 72 1.24 6.32 -7.55
CA ALA A 72 0.14 5.45 -7.10
C ALA A 72 -0.98 6.25 -6.44
N ARG A 73 -0.65 7.23 -5.60
CA ARG A 73 -1.65 8.15 -5.00
C ARG A 73 -2.47 8.87 -6.07
N GLU A 74 -1.83 9.33 -7.14
CA GLU A 74 -2.54 10.02 -8.23
C GLU A 74 -3.48 9.08 -8.99
N HIS A 75 -3.04 7.85 -9.29
CA HIS A 75 -3.90 6.83 -9.87
C HIS A 75 -5.10 6.52 -8.96
N LEU A 76 -4.87 6.36 -7.65
CA LEU A 76 -5.94 6.07 -6.69
C LEU A 76 -6.93 7.23 -6.56
N ARG A 77 -6.47 8.49 -6.62
CA ARG A 77 -7.38 9.66 -6.68
C ARG A 77 -8.24 9.64 -7.94
N ALA A 78 -7.62 9.39 -9.09
CA ALA A 78 -8.36 9.30 -10.35
C ALA A 78 -9.39 8.17 -10.30
N LEU A 79 -9.01 7.00 -9.76
CA LEU A 79 -9.93 5.87 -9.55
C LEU A 79 -11.09 6.23 -8.63
N ALA A 80 -10.81 6.83 -7.46
CA ALA A 80 -11.83 7.24 -6.51
C ALA A 80 -12.78 8.31 -7.08
N ALA A 81 -12.26 9.23 -7.91
CA ALA A 81 -13.05 10.25 -8.58
C ALA A 81 -13.87 9.70 -9.76
N SER A 82 -13.36 8.66 -10.42
CA SER A 82 -14.01 8.00 -11.57
C SER A 82 -15.02 6.94 -11.19
N ALA A 83 -15.07 6.53 -9.91
CA ALA A 83 -16.11 5.64 -9.42
C ALA A 83 -17.46 6.30 -9.75
N PRO A 84 -18.29 5.70 -10.61
CA PRO A 84 -19.58 6.28 -10.89
C PRO A 84 -20.30 6.46 -9.56
N LEU A 85 -21.00 7.59 -9.37
CA LEU A 85 -21.96 7.81 -8.29
C LEU A 85 -23.15 6.84 -8.46
N ALA A 86 -22.87 5.54 -8.53
CA ALA A 86 -23.83 4.48 -8.75
C ALA A 86 -24.56 4.23 -7.42
N GLY A 87 -25.48 5.13 -7.07
CA GLY A 87 -26.30 4.93 -5.89
C GLY A 87 -27.06 6.13 -5.33
N ARG A 88 -27.38 7.18 -6.11
CA ARG A 88 -28.32 8.21 -5.61
C ARG A 88 -29.35 8.71 -6.62
N GLU A 89 -29.55 7.97 -7.71
CA GLU A 89 -30.58 8.23 -8.71
C GLU A 89 -31.52 7.02 -8.80
N GLY A 90 -32.23 6.74 -7.70
CA GLY A 90 -33.13 5.59 -7.59
C GLY A 90 -34.41 5.86 -6.78
N ASP A 91 -34.70 7.12 -6.45
CA ASP A 91 -35.77 7.47 -5.50
C ASP A 91 -36.62 8.69 -5.94
N ILE A 92 -36.86 8.85 -7.26
CA ILE A 92 -37.71 9.95 -7.76
C ILE A 92 -38.84 9.51 -8.69
N LEU A 93 -39.12 8.20 -8.85
CA LEU A 93 -40.20 7.71 -9.71
C LEU A 93 -41.17 6.75 -9.03
N ARG A 94 -41.48 6.97 -7.74
CA ARG A 94 -42.57 6.25 -7.06
C ARG A 94 -43.49 7.17 -6.25
N THR A 95 -44.16 8.09 -6.92
CA THR A 95 -45.41 8.72 -6.46
C THR A 95 -46.19 9.20 -7.68
N VAL A 96 -46.86 8.26 -8.35
CA VAL A 96 -48.22 8.48 -8.89
C VAL A 96 -48.86 7.10 -8.96
N ARG A 97 -49.68 6.76 -7.96
CA ARG A 97 -50.78 5.82 -8.12
C ARG A 97 -51.97 6.37 -7.36
#